data_AF-A0A1H2TCX4-F1
#
_entry.id   AF-A0A1H2TCX4-F1
#
_cell.length_a   1.000
_cell.length_b   1.000
_cell.length_c   1.000
_cell.angle_alpha   90.00
_cell.angle_beta   90.00
_cell.angle_gamma   90.00
#
_symmetry.space_group_name_H-M   'P 1'
#
loop_
_entity.id
_entity.type
_entity.pdbx_description
1 polymer ?
#
loop_
_entity_poly.entity_id
_entity_poly.type
_entity_poly.pdbx_seq_one_letter_code
_entity_poly.pdbx_strand_id
1 'polypeptide(L)' 'MDTILMIFCAIDAFCKEFKPRWERRLSGSSIKRRRRRGELCLNEVIAIMVGFHLSGTGRLNIIT' A
#
# COMPACT_ATOMS: atom_id res chain seq x y z
N MET A 1 24.06 -6.20 4.54
CA MET A 1 23.08 -5.19 4.12
C MET A 1 21.74 -5.90 4.06
N ASP A 2 20.92 -5.71 5.09
CA ASP A 2 19.67 -6.43 5.29
C ASP A 2 18.66 -6.20 4.15
N THR A 3 18.29 -7.28 3.47
CA THR A 3 17.30 -7.28 2.37
C THR A 3 15.96 -6.65 2.80
N ILE A 4 15.57 -6.83 4.06
CA ILE A 4 14.37 -6.24 4.65
C ILE A 4 14.44 -4.71 4.67
N LEU A 5 15.58 -4.14 5.06
CA LEU A 5 15.77 -2.68 5.08
C LEU A 5 15.70 -2.09 3.66
N MET A 6 16.25 -2.79 2.67
CA MET A 6 16.17 -2.37 1.26
C MET A 6 14.72 -2.37 0.77
N ILE A 7 13.93 -3.38 1.13
CA ILE A 7 12.50 -3.46 0.79
C ILE A 7 11.73 -2.31 1.44
N PHE A 8 11.92 -2.06 2.74
CA PHE A 8 11.25 -0.94 3.43
C PHE A 8 11.64 0.42 2.85
N CYS A 9 12.91 0.61 2.49
CA CYS A 9 13.38 1.84 1.85
C CYS A 9 12.72 2.07 0.48
N ALA A 10 12.63 1.01 -0.34
CA ALA A 10 11.95 1.06 -1.64
C ALA A 10 10.44 1.37 -1.49
N ILE A 11 9.80 0.76 -0.49
CA ILE A 11 8.38 1.00 -0.17
C ILE A 11 8.16 2.46 0.24
N ASP A 12 9.03 3.04 1.08
CA ASP A 12 8.90 4.43 1.50
C ASP A 12 9.02 5.41 0.33
N ALA A 13 10.00 5.19 -0.55
CA ALA A 13 10.16 5.97 -1.77
C ALA A 13 8.93 5.88 -2.67
N PHE A 14 8.40 4.67 -2.88
CA PHE A 14 7.17 4.46 -3.64
C PHE A 14 5.97 5.19 -3.03
N CYS A 15 5.78 5.11 -1.70
CA CYS A 15 4.66 5.74 -1.02
C CYS A 15 4.65 7.27 -1.15
N LYS A 16 5.83 7.91 -1.16
CA LYS A 16 5.95 9.36 -1.36
C LYS A 16 5.37 9.81 -2.69
N GLU A 17 5.59 9.04 -3.76
CA GLU A 17 5.04 9.34 -5.08
C GLU A 17 3.59 8.86 -5.25
N PHE A 18 3.26 7.69 -4.70
CA PHE A 18 1.96 7.06 -4.89
C PHE A 18 0.84 7.80 -4.15
N LYS A 19 1.06 8.17 -2.88
CA LYS A 19 0.04 8.78 -2.01
C LYS A 19 -0.62 10.03 -2.61
N PRO A 20 0.12 11.06 -3.10
CA PRO A 20 -0.52 12.24 -3.69
C PRO A 20 -1.27 11.92 -4.98
N ARG A 21 -0.78 10.97 -5.79
CA ARG A 21 -1.47 10.55 -7.02
C ARG A 21 -2.77 9.80 -6.72
N TRP A 22 -2.73 8.95 -5.70
CA TRP A 22 -3.90 8.21 -5.21
C TRP A 22 -4.96 9.15 -4.66
N GLU A 23 -4.59 10.08 -3.77
CA GLU A 23 -5.50 11.07 -3.21
C GLU A 23 -6.15 11.95 -4.31
N ARG A 24 -5.36 12.40 -5.30
CA ARG A 24 -5.89 13.16 -6.44
C ARG A 24 -6.92 12.37 -7.24
N ARG A 25 -6.66 11.09 -7.50
CA ARG A 25 -7.61 10.20 -8.19
C ARG A 25 -8.89 9.99 -7.39
N LEU A 26 -8.80 9.91 -6.06
CA LEU A 26 -9.96 9.76 -5.19
C LEU A 26 -10.83 11.01 -5.16
N SER A 27 -10.21 12.20 -5.09
CA SER A 27 -10.91 13.49 -5.06
C SER A 27 -11.70 13.78 -6.35
N GLY A 28 -11.27 13.23 -7.50
CA GLY A 28 -11.97 13.38 -8.78
C GLY A 28 -13.19 12.47 -8.95
N SER A 29 -13.44 11.52 -8.03
CA SER A 29 -14.61 10.65 -8.11
C SER A 29 -15.76 11.24 -7.29
N SER A 30 -16.94 11.46 -7.91
CA SER A 30 -18.16 11.92 -7.21
C SER A 30 -18.76 10.88 -6.24
N ILE A 31 -18.05 9.77 -6.00
CA ILE A 31 -18.46 8.75 -5.06
C ILE A 31 -18.19 9.28 -3.65
N LYS A 32 -19.25 9.45 -2.85
CA LYS A 32 -19.12 9.70 -1.41
C LYS A 32 -18.39 8.51 -0.76
N ARG A 33 -17.10 8.68 -0.48
CA ARG A 33 -16.27 7.66 0.18
C ARG A 33 -16.14 7.96 1.66
N ARG A 34 -16.27 6.93 2.48
CA ARG A 34 -16.07 7.02 3.93
C ARG A 34 -14.58 7.15 4.23
N ARG A 35 -14.14 8.30 4.75
CA ARG A 35 -12.75 8.52 5.19
C ARG A 35 -12.62 8.07 6.66
N ARG A 36 -12.37 6.78 6.89
CA ARG A 36 -11.94 6.30 8.23
C ARG A 36 -10.43 6.43 8.34
N ARG A 37 -9.92 6.82 9.50
CA ARG A 37 -8.52 6.52 9.84
C ARG A 37 -8.42 4.99 9.96
N GLY A 38 -7.55 4.39 9.15
CA GLY A 38 -7.10 3.03 9.41
C GLY A 38 -6.07 3.04 10.53
N GLU A 39 -5.90 1.91 11.20
CA GLU A 39 -4.87 1.72 12.22
C GLU A 39 -3.46 1.60 11.62
N LEU A 40 -3.38 1.34 10.31
CA LEU A 40 -2.12 1.16 9.58
C LEU A 40 -1.84 2.32 8.62
N CYS A 41 -0.58 2.71 8.56
CA CYS A 41 -0.02 3.61 7.58
C CYS A 41 0.10 2.94 6.20
N LEU A 42 0.15 3.75 5.14
CA LEU A 42 0.26 3.26 3.77
C LEU A 42 1.51 2.37 3.56
N ASN A 43 2.65 2.74 4.15
CA ASN A 43 3.87 1.93 4.09
C ASN A 43 3.66 0.54 4.71
N GLU A 44 2.96 0.46 5.83
CA GLU A 44 2.71 -0.81 6.54
C GLU A 44 1.80 -1.72 5.71
N VAL A 45 0.75 -1.14 5.10
CA VAL A 45 -0.15 -1.89 4.20
C VAL A 45 0.61 -2.45 3.00
N ILE A 46 1.48 -1.65 2.37
CA ILE A 46 2.28 -2.08 1.22
C ILE A 46 3.33 -3.11 1.63
N ALA A 47 3.97 -2.95 2.80
CA ALA A 47 4.90 -3.94 3.34
C ALA A 47 4.23 -5.30 3.58
N ILE A 48 3.01 -5.32 4.14
CA ILE A 48 2.21 -6.54 4.28
C ILE A 48 1.93 -7.16 2.90
N MET A 49 1.51 -6.35 1.93
CA MET A 49 1.18 -6.83 0.57
C MET A 49 2.41 -7.43 -0.14
N VAL A 50 3.56 -6.77 -0.05
CA VAL A 50 4.83 -7.25 -0.59
C VAL A 50 5.28 -8.51 0.15
N GLY A 51 5.18 -8.54 1.48
CA GLY A 51 5.49 -9.73 2.29
C GLY A 51 4.65 -10.94 1.90
N PHE A 52 3.35 -10.76 1.66
CA PHE A 52 2.47 -11.81 1.13
C PHE A 52 2.91 -12.30 -0.25
N HIS A 53 3.29 -11.38 -1.15
CA HIS A 53 3.77 -11.73 -2.48
C HIS A 53 5.08 -12.53 -2.42
N LEU A 54 6.02 -12.10 -1.58
CA LEU A 54 7.32 -12.75 -1.39
C LEU A 54 7.21 -14.11 -0.67
N SER A 55 6.22 -14.29 0.21
CA SER A 55 5.97 -15.55 0.92
C SER A 55 5.52 -16.69 0.00
N GLY A 56 5.29 -16.44 -1.30
CA GLY A 56 4.90 -17.48 -2.26
C GLY A 56 3.48 -18.01 -2.07
N THR A 57 2.68 -17.39 -1.19
CA THR A 57 1.27 -17.71 -0.96
C THR A 57 0.44 -17.12 -2.10
N GLY A 58 0.60 -17.70 -3.29
CA GLY A 58 -0.14 -17.35 -4.49
C GLY A 58 -1.62 -17.71 -4.33
N ARG A 59 -2.39 -16.79 -3.74
CA ARG A 59 -3.82 -16.49 -3.98
C ARG A 59 -4.39 -15.72 -2.78
N LEU A 60 -4.11 -14.41 -2.73
CA LEU A 60 -4.99 -13.50 -1.99
C LEU A 60 -6.18 -13.18 -2.90
N ASN A 61 -7.17 -14.08 -2.96
CA ASN A 61 -8.47 -13.76 -3.53
C ASN A 61 -9.24 -12.90 -2.51
N ILE A 62 -8.83 -11.65 -2.34
CA ILE A 62 -9.55 -10.66 -1.52
C ILE A 62 -10.07 -9.55 -2.44
N ILE A 63 -10.63 -9.90 -3.60
CA ILE A 63 -11.66 -9.10 -4.29
C ILE A 63 -12.48 -10.08 -5.15
N THR A 64 -13.43 -10.81 -4.55
CA THR A 64 -14.63 -11.30 -5.23
C THR A 64 -15.78 -11.19 -4.24
#